data_AF-A0A932U352-F1
#
_entry.id   AF-A0A932U352-F1
#
_cell.length_a   1.000
_cell.length_b   1.000
_cell.length_c   1.000
_cell.angle_alpha   90.00
_cell.angle_beta   90.00
_cell.angle_gamma   90.00
#
_symmetry.space_group_name_H-M   'P 1'
#
loop_
_entity.id
_entity.type
_entity.pdbx_description
1 polymer ?
#
loop_
_entity_poly.entity_id
_entity_poly.type
_entity_poly.pdbx_seq_one_letter_code
_entity_poly.pdbx_strand_id
1 'polypeptide(L)'
;MRLSNRALIVTVVLVLLLVAAACSSNEPEAPAAPAAAQQPTNTPVPPAEPAPAVEATAAPETEVPAAAAPQASGDAITFVVDPAQSEARFVINEELMGSPKTVVGANSGVSGEVTVNPGDPAGVEIGSITVNAGGFVTDSDRRNGAINRFILQASSYPTITFTPTAIQGVPAAVAVGDTLSLQVTGDLAIREITR
;
A
#
# COMPACT_ATOMS: atom_id res chain seq x y z
N MET A 1 11.98 61.18 8.06
CA MET A 1 11.28 60.94 6.78
C MET A 1 10.59 59.58 6.89
N ARG A 2 9.29 59.57 7.23
CA ARG A 2 8.51 58.33 7.38
C ARG A 2 8.07 57.88 5.99
N LEU A 3 8.76 56.91 5.40
CA LEU A 3 8.30 56.30 4.15
C LEU A 3 7.07 55.43 4.44
N SER A 4 6.00 55.75 3.74
CA SER A 4 4.65 55.22 3.91
C SER A 4 4.54 53.81 3.33
N ASN A 5 4.02 52.86 4.13
CA ASN A 5 3.74 51.44 3.78
C ASN A 5 2.83 51.22 2.56
N ARG A 6 2.34 52.30 1.92
CA ARG A 6 1.52 52.26 0.71
C ARG A 6 2.33 52.13 -0.57
N ALA A 7 3.62 52.52 -0.57
CA ALA A 7 4.47 52.42 -1.74
C ALA A 7 4.97 50.98 -2.00
N LEU A 8 5.19 50.18 -0.94
CA LEU A 8 5.69 48.80 -1.05
C LEU A 8 4.64 47.86 -1.70
N ILE A 9 3.35 48.10 -1.45
CA ILE A 9 2.25 47.25 -1.94
C ILE A 9 2.09 47.40 -3.46
N VAL A 10 2.38 48.58 -4.02
CA VAL A 10 2.24 48.83 -5.47
C VAL A 10 3.41 48.21 -6.26
N THR A 11 4.60 48.08 -5.67
CA THR A 11 5.77 47.51 -6.35
C THR A 11 5.74 45.98 -6.43
N VAL A 12 5.10 45.29 -5.47
CA VAL A 12 4.98 43.81 -5.49
C VAL A 12 3.94 43.32 -6.51
N VAL A 13 2.93 44.13 -6.84
CA VAL A 13 1.91 43.77 -7.84
C VAL A 13 2.44 43.89 -9.29
N LEU A 14 3.48 44.68 -9.54
CA LEU A 14 4.05 44.87 -10.90
C LEU A 14 5.05 43.79 -11.34
N VAL A 15 5.52 42.92 -10.43
CA VAL A 15 6.46 41.83 -10.77
C VAL A 15 5.74 40.52 -11.10
N LEU A 16 4.41 40.48 -10.97
CA LEU A 16 3.57 39.31 -11.26
C LEU A 16 3.10 39.21 -12.73
N LEU A 17 3.84 39.77 -13.70
CA LEU A 17 3.29 39.99 -15.04
C LEU A 17 4.23 39.71 -16.23
N LEU A 18 5.26 38.85 -16.17
CA LEU A 18 6.12 38.70 -17.36
C LEU A 18 6.96 37.43 -17.58
N VAL A 19 6.45 36.20 -17.35
CA VAL A 19 7.03 35.02 -18.03
C VAL A 19 5.98 33.93 -18.31
N ALA A 20 5.45 33.89 -19.53
CA ALA A 20 4.97 32.66 -20.15
C ALA A 20 5.02 32.83 -21.68
N ALA A 21 6.18 32.56 -22.24
CA ALA A 21 6.40 32.42 -23.68
C ALA A 21 6.38 30.93 -24.07
N ALA A 22 5.82 30.70 -25.26
CA ALA A 22 6.04 29.55 -26.15
C ALA A 22 5.23 28.25 -25.91
N CYS A 23 4.16 28.16 -26.69
CA CYS A 23 3.69 27.03 -27.49
C CYS A 23 4.56 25.76 -27.50
N SER A 24 3.93 24.59 -27.39
CA SER A 24 3.70 23.76 -28.58
C SER A 24 2.87 22.51 -28.24
N SER A 25 1.77 22.38 -28.97
CA SER A 25 0.95 21.20 -29.22
C SER A 25 1.75 20.14 -29.99
N ASN A 26 1.70 18.87 -29.60
CA ASN A 26 2.09 17.78 -30.49
C ASN A 26 1.41 16.44 -30.12
N GLU A 27 0.42 16.06 -30.93
CA GLU A 27 -0.19 14.73 -31.09
C GLU A 27 -0.61 14.68 -32.58
N PRO A 28 -0.78 13.54 -33.27
CA PRO A 28 -0.21 12.19 -33.16
C PRO A 28 0.58 11.80 -34.45
N GLU A 29 1.41 10.75 -34.43
CA GLU A 29 1.76 10.05 -35.70
C GLU A 29 2.08 8.56 -35.50
N ALA A 30 1.17 7.73 -36.00
CA ALA A 30 1.43 6.44 -36.64
C ALA A 30 0.96 6.62 -38.10
N PRO A 31 1.47 5.93 -39.14
CA PRO A 31 1.91 4.52 -39.13
C PRO A 31 3.12 4.17 -40.03
N ALA A 32 3.68 2.95 -39.88
CA ALA A 32 4.03 2.05 -41.01
C ALA A 32 4.69 0.74 -40.51
N ALA A 33 4.05 -0.38 -40.82
CA ALA A 33 4.57 -1.75 -40.88
C ALA A 33 5.40 -1.94 -42.20
N PRO A 34 5.82 -3.15 -42.67
CA PRO A 34 5.62 -4.53 -42.16
C PRO A 34 6.84 -5.49 -42.34
N ALA A 35 6.70 -6.73 -41.84
CA ALA A 35 7.21 -8.02 -42.36
C ALA A 35 7.56 -8.97 -41.19
N ALA A 36 7.27 -10.27 -41.16
CA ALA A 36 6.47 -11.16 -41.98
C ALA A 36 6.36 -12.51 -41.24
N ALA A 37 5.25 -13.22 -41.48
CA ALA A 37 5.07 -14.68 -41.40
C ALA A 37 5.12 -15.33 -39.97
N GLN A 38 4.26 -16.27 -39.58
CA GLN A 38 3.65 -17.37 -40.32
C GLN A 38 2.32 -17.80 -39.68
N GLN A 39 1.40 -18.26 -40.53
CA GLN A 39 0.09 -18.78 -40.20
C GLN A 39 0.10 -20.27 -40.60
N PRO A 40 -0.21 -21.23 -39.71
CA PRO A 40 -0.64 -22.54 -40.15
C PRO A 40 -2.17 -22.60 -40.20
N THR A 41 -2.62 -22.75 -41.43
CA THR A 41 -3.91 -23.28 -41.90
C THR A 41 -4.41 -24.45 -41.06
N ASN A 42 -5.60 -24.30 -40.47
CA ASN A 42 -6.42 -25.41 -40.01
C ASN A 42 -7.29 -25.89 -41.18
N THR A 43 -6.91 -27.03 -41.78
CA THR A 43 -7.76 -27.78 -42.70
C THR A 43 -8.70 -28.68 -41.89
N PRO A 44 -10.01 -28.71 -42.16
CA PRO A 44 -10.93 -29.59 -41.45
C PRO A 44 -10.78 -31.03 -41.96
N VAL A 45 -10.64 -31.98 -41.04
CA VAL A 45 -10.68 -33.42 -41.32
C VAL A 45 -12.12 -33.93 -41.09
N PRO A 46 -12.76 -34.57 -42.08
CA PRO A 46 -14.10 -35.17 -41.96
C PRO A 46 -14.11 -36.45 -41.08
N PRO A 47 -15.30 -36.89 -40.62
CA PRO A 47 -15.44 -37.80 -39.49
C PRO A 47 -15.15 -39.26 -39.86
N ALA A 48 -14.42 -39.96 -38.98
CA ALA A 48 -14.18 -41.39 -39.05
C ALA A 48 -15.15 -42.16 -38.13
N GLU A 49 -15.69 -43.22 -38.72
CA GLU A 49 -16.68 -44.21 -38.27
C GLU A 49 -16.16 -45.10 -37.12
N PRO A 50 -17.04 -45.66 -36.25
CA PRO A 50 -16.62 -46.32 -35.01
C PRO A 50 -16.41 -47.84 -35.16
N ALA A 51 -15.35 -48.36 -34.54
CA ALA A 51 -15.20 -49.77 -34.10
C ALA A 51 -13.92 -49.92 -33.25
N PRO A 52 -13.80 -50.97 -32.40
CA PRO A 52 -14.71 -51.46 -31.37
C PRO A 52 -14.09 -51.31 -29.96
N ALA A 53 -14.89 -51.59 -28.93
CA ALA A 53 -14.49 -51.60 -27.53
C ALA A 53 -13.34 -52.59 -27.27
N VAL A 54 -12.33 -52.11 -26.54
CA VAL A 54 -11.29 -52.95 -25.93
C VAL A 54 -11.41 -52.77 -24.42
N GLU A 55 -11.85 -53.82 -23.74
CA GLU A 55 -11.81 -53.91 -22.28
C GLU A 55 -10.34 -53.84 -21.82
N ALA A 56 -9.96 -52.69 -21.25
CA ALA A 56 -8.70 -52.56 -20.52
C ALA A 56 -8.95 -52.94 -19.06
N THR A 57 -8.42 -54.11 -18.71
CA THR A 57 -8.29 -54.62 -17.34
C THR A 57 -7.66 -53.56 -16.44
N ALA A 58 -8.36 -53.19 -15.36
CA ALA A 58 -7.86 -52.30 -14.34
C ALA A 58 -6.71 -52.96 -13.57
N ALA A 59 -5.52 -52.36 -13.61
CA ALA A 59 -4.45 -52.65 -12.69
C ALA A 59 -4.78 -52.04 -11.31
N PRO A 60 -4.45 -52.70 -10.19
CA PRO A 60 -4.70 -52.13 -8.88
C PRO A 60 -3.75 -50.95 -8.65
N GLU A 61 -4.32 -49.75 -8.57
CA GLU A 61 -3.63 -48.57 -8.07
C GLU A 61 -3.28 -48.83 -6.60
N THR A 62 -1.99 -48.95 -6.32
CA THR A 62 -1.47 -48.91 -4.96
C THR A 62 -1.62 -47.47 -4.49
N GLU A 63 -2.67 -47.19 -3.72
CA GLU A 63 -2.84 -45.93 -3.01
C GLU A 63 -1.64 -45.74 -2.08
N VAL A 64 -0.72 -44.86 -2.49
CA VAL A 64 0.31 -44.33 -1.60
C VAL A 64 -0.44 -43.55 -0.53
N PRO A 65 -0.32 -43.89 0.77
CA PRO A 65 -1.02 -43.16 1.80
C PRO A 65 -0.57 -41.70 1.73
N ALA A 66 -1.53 -40.79 1.50
CA ALA A 66 -1.31 -39.36 1.58
C ALA A 66 -0.73 -39.07 2.96
N ALA A 67 0.52 -38.61 3.00
CA ALA A 67 1.15 -38.15 4.22
C ALA A 67 0.24 -37.08 4.82
N ALA A 68 -0.32 -37.37 6.01
CA ALA A 68 -1.13 -36.42 6.75
C ALA A 68 -0.33 -35.13 6.91
N ALA A 69 -0.89 -34.02 6.43
CA ALA A 69 -0.33 -32.70 6.68
C ALA A 69 -0.16 -32.53 8.20
N PRO A 70 0.96 -31.95 8.67
CA PRO A 70 1.16 -31.68 10.09
C PRO A 70 -0.06 -30.94 10.64
N GLN A 71 -0.73 -31.51 11.64
CA GLN A 71 -1.82 -30.82 12.31
C GLN A 71 -1.22 -29.71 13.15
N ALA A 72 -1.50 -28.46 12.75
CA ALA A 72 -1.13 -27.26 13.48
C ALA A 72 -1.61 -27.41 14.94
N SER A 73 -0.65 -27.63 15.84
CA SER A 73 -0.91 -27.88 17.24
C SER A 73 -0.81 -26.55 17.99
N GLY A 74 -1.89 -25.77 17.94
CA GLY A 74 -1.98 -24.47 18.62
C GLY A 74 -3.28 -23.77 18.24
N ASP A 75 -3.99 -23.24 19.24
CA ASP A 75 -5.10 -22.34 18.99
C ASP A 75 -4.55 -21.01 18.46
N ALA A 76 -5.28 -20.36 17.55
CA ALA A 76 -4.92 -19.02 17.08
C ALA A 76 -5.08 -17.98 18.19
N ILE A 77 -4.10 -17.09 18.31
CA ILE A 77 -4.06 -16.02 19.31
C ILE A 77 -4.14 -14.68 18.59
N THR A 78 -5.16 -13.88 18.91
CA THR A 78 -5.31 -12.51 18.39
C THR A 78 -4.77 -11.50 19.39
N PHE A 79 -3.83 -10.69 18.94
CA PHE A 79 -3.25 -9.55 19.63
C PHE A 79 -3.90 -8.27 19.13
N VAL A 80 -4.29 -7.39 20.04
CA VAL A 80 -4.82 -6.06 19.71
C VAL A 80 -3.72 -5.04 19.95
N VAL A 81 -3.56 -4.09 19.03
CA VAL A 81 -2.63 -2.97 19.19
C VAL A 81 -3.00 -2.15 20.42
N ASP A 82 -2.06 -2.00 21.35
CA ASP A 82 -2.22 -1.12 22.50
C ASP A 82 -1.91 0.34 22.08
N PRO A 83 -2.91 1.25 22.02
CA PRO A 83 -2.70 2.64 21.63
C PRO A 83 -1.82 3.40 22.63
N ALA A 84 -1.72 2.96 23.90
CA ALA A 84 -0.85 3.60 24.88
C ALA A 84 0.63 3.29 24.65
N GLN A 85 0.94 2.24 23.88
CA GLN A 85 2.31 1.80 23.58
C GLN A 85 2.63 1.83 22.07
N SER A 86 1.75 2.45 21.28
CA SER A 86 1.86 2.50 19.82
C SER A 86 1.82 3.93 19.31
N GLU A 87 2.57 4.22 18.24
CA GLU A 87 2.64 5.55 17.65
C GLU A 87 2.77 5.46 16.13
N ALA A 88 1.94 6.22 15.43
CA ALA A 88 2.13 6.55 14.03
C ALA A 88 2.90 7.87 13.92
N ARG A 89 4.01 7.88 13.17
CA ARG A 89 4.82 9.07 12.95
C ARG A 89 5.05 9.36 11.48
N PHE A 90 5.14 10.64 11.14
CA PHE A 90 5.77 11.10 9.91
C PHE A 90 6.95 12.00 10.24
N VAL A 91 7.94 12.02 9.34
CA VAL A 91 9.12 12.89 9.46
C VAL A 91 9.31 13.62 8.14
N ILE A 92 9.38 14.95 8.19
CA ILE A 92 9.57 15.81 7.03
C ILE A 92 10.80 16.67 7.29
N ASN A 93 11.71 16.73 6.32
CA ASN A 93 12.82 17.68 6.32
C ASN A 93 12.42 18.89 5.47
N GLU A 94 12.53 20.08 6.05
CA GLU A 94 12.17 21.35 5.43
C GLU A 94 13.27 22.40 5.59
N GLU A 95 13.20 23.48 4.82
CA GLU A 95 14.07 24.65 4.96
C GLU A 95 13.23 25.87 5.32
N LEU A 96 13.50 26.47 6.49
CA LEU A 96 12.77 27.61 7.02
C LEU A 96 13.70 28.82 7.06
N MET A 97 13.46 29.78 6.15
CA MET A 97 14.26 31.00 6.03
C MET A 97 15.77 30.72 5.86
N GLY A 98 16.13 29.72 5.06
CA GLY A 98 17.53 29.35 4.81
C GLY A 98 18.14 28.41 5.85
N SER A 99 17.35 27.94 6.83
CA SER A 99 17.81 27.02 7.88
C SER A 99 17.09 25.68 7.80
N PRO A 100 17.81 24.53 7.85
CA PRO A 100 17.18 23.22 7.84
C PRO A 100 16.39 23.00 9.14
N LYS A 101 15.23 22.36 9.00
CA LYS A 101 14.36 21.98 10.12
C LYS A 101 13.77 20.61 9.84
N THR A 102 13.75 19.76 10.88
CA THR A 102 13.05 18.47 10.83
C THR A 102 11.76 18.60 11.62
N VAL A 103 10.66 18.24 10.97
CA VAL A 103 9.32 18.19 11.55
C VAL A 103 8.96 16.75 11.79
N VAL A 104 8.59 16.44 13.03
CA VAL A 104 8.01 15.16 13.40
C VAL A 104 6.55 15.39 13.76
N GLY A 105 5.66 14.62 13.15
CA GLY A 105 4.27 14.51 13.58
C GLY A 105 4.02 13.14 14.17
N ALA A 106 3.46 13.11 15.38
CA ALA A 106 3.19 11.89 16.15
C ALA A 106 1.71 11.75 16.47
N ASN A 107 1.24 10.52 16.60
CA ASN A 107 -0.16 10.20 16.85
C ASN A 107 -0.29 8.81 17.50
N SER A 108 -0.90 8.76 18.68
CA SER A 108 -1.16 7.51 19.43
C SER A 108 -2.52 6.88 19.11
N GLY A 109 -3.35 7.53 18.29
CA GLY A 109 -4.65 7.02 17.85
C GLY A 109 -4.52 5.91 16.80
N VAL A 110 -3.74 4.87 17.10
CA VAL A 110 -3.48 3.71 16.25
C VAL A 110 -4.26 2.52 16.77
N SER A 111 -4.88 1.75 15.88
CA SER A 111 -5.55 0.49 16.23
C SER A 111 -5.37 -0.53 15.12
N GLY A 112 -5.52 -1.81 15.47
CA GLY A 112 -5.33 -2.93 14.57
C GLY A 112 -5.22 -4.23 15.35
N GLU A 113 -5.15 -5.33 14.64
CA GLU A 113 -5.08 -6.68 15.21
C GLU A 113 -4.08 -7.53 14.45
N VAL A 114 -3.45 -8.48 15.16
CA VAL A 114 -2.53 -9.47 14.60
C VAL A 114 -2.91 -10.83 15.15
N THR A 115 -3.18 -11.79 14.27
CA THR A 115 -3.48 -13.17 14.65
C THR A 115 -2.29 -14.05 14.34
N VAL A 116 -1.86 -14.83 15.33
CA VAL A 116 -0.73 -15.76 15.24
C VAL A 116 -1.19 -17.14 15.66
N ASN A 117 -0.90 -18.17 14.85
CA ASN A 117 -1.05 -19.56 15.25
C ASN A 117 0.33 -20.18 15.51
N PRO A 118 0.70 -20.52 16.76
CA PRO A 118 1.97 -21.19 17.05
C PRO A 118 2.12 -22.56 16.37
N GLY A 119 1.00 -23.24 16.09
CA GLY A 119 0.96 -24.50 15.37
C GLY A 119 1.08 -24.36 13.85
N ASP A 120 0.76 -23.18 13.31
CA ASP A 120 0.99 -22.80 11.91
C ASP A 120 1.49 -21.35 11.82
N PRO A 121 2.79 -21.12 12.10
CA PRO A 121 3.34 -19.77 12.08
C PRO A 121 3.22 -19.10 10.72
N ALA A 122 3.25 -19.86 9.62
CA ALA A 122 3.13 -19.30 8.27
C ALA A 122 1.77 -18.64 8.03
N GLY A 123 0.74 -19.04 8.78
CA GLY A 123 -0.60 -18.45 8.78
C GLY A 123 -0.76 -17.20 9.65
N VAL A 124 0.31 -16.42 9.91
CA VAL A 124 0.18 -15.11 10.57
C VAL A 124 -0.68 -14.18 9.72
N GLU A 125 -1.68 -13.58 10.35
CA GLU A 125 -2.58 -12.61 9.73
C GLU A 125 -2.43 -11.26 10.43
N ILE A 126 -2.32 -10.19 9.65
CA ILE A 126 -2.33 -8.82 10.18
C ILE A 126 -3.57 -8.15 9.62
N GLY A 127 -4.47 -7.72 10.51
CA GLY A 127 -5.64 -6.96 10.15
C GLY A 127 -5.29 -5.56 9.64
N SER A 128 -6.30 -4.81 9.18
CA SER A 128 -6.07 -3.42 8.80
C SER A 128 -5.64 -2.60 10.02
N ILE A 129 -4.58 -1.82 9.85
CA ILE A 129 -4.12 -0.86 10.85
C ILE A 129 -4.77 0.48 10.53
N THR A 130 -5.45 1.07 11.50
CA THR A 130 -6.11 2.36 11.33
C THR A 130 -5.49 3.41 12.24
N VAL A 131 -5.40 4.63 11.73
CA VAL A 131 -4.87 5.79 12.44
C VAL A 131 -5.90 6.92 12.37
N ASN A 132 -6.19 7.55 13.51
CA ASN A 132 -7.04 8.74 13.54
C ASN A 132 -6.35 9.90 12.81
N ALA A 133 -6.87 10.31 11.66
CA ALA A 133 -6.25 11.35 10.84
C ALA A 133 -6.16 12.72 11.55
N GLY A 134 -7.04 12.99 12.50
CA GLY A 134 -7.09 14.23 13.24
C GLY A 134 -6.11 14.32 14.41
N GLY A 135 -5.47 13.21 14.79
CA GLY A 135 -4.64 13.09 16.00
C GLY A 135 -3.17 13.48 15.86
N PHE A 136 -2.71 13.91 14.68
CA PHE A 136 -1.30 14.26 14.49
C PHE A 136 -0.93 15.57 15.19
N VAL A 137 0.08 15.49 16.05
CA VAL A 137 0.66 16.62 16.78
C VAL A 137 2.12 16.80 16.39
N THR A 138 2.50 18.03 16.10
CA THR A 138 3.85 18.48 15.78
C THR A 138 4.27 19.62 16.72
N ASP A 139 5.48 20.17 16.55
CA ASP A 139 5.99 21.31 17.34
C ASP A 139 5.29 22.68 17.07
N SER A 140 4.21 22.72 16.28
CA SER A 140 3.48 23.95 15.95
C SER A 140 1.98 23.73 15.81
N ASP A 141 1.17 24.40 16.62
CA ASP A 141 -0.30 24.32 16.56
C ASP A 141 -0.87 24.83 15.25
N ARG A 142 -0.23 25.84 14.65
CA ARG A 142 -0.60 26.32 13.31
C ARG A 142 -0.45 25.21 12.28
N ARG A 143 0.64 24.42 12.38
CA ARG A 143 0.87 23.28 11.49
C ARG A 143 -0.12 22.16 11.76
N ASN A 144 -0.38 21.84 13.03
CA ASN A 144 -1.38 20.84 13.42
C ASN A 144 -2.74 21.16 12.79
N GLY A 145 -3.19 22.41 12.89
CA GLY A 145 -4.42 22.88 12.27
C GLY A 145 -4.40 22.83 10.73
N ALA A 146 -3.26 23.11 10.09
CA ALA A 146 -3.12 23.02 8.65
C ALA A 146 -3.14 21.57 8.13
N ILE A 147 -2.43 20.66 8.82
CA ILE A 147 -2.43 19.22 8.55
C ILE A 147 -3.86 18.69 8.63
N ASN A 148 -4.56 18.99 9.72
CA ASN A 148 -5.91 18.50 9.94
C ASN A 148 -6.90 19.05 8.89
N ARG A 149 -6.90 20.36 8.61
CA ARG A 149 -7.93 20.99 7.76
C ARG A 149 -7.65 20.94 6.26
N PHE A 150 -6.40 21.15 5.83
CA PHE A 150 -6.09 21.36 4.42
C PHE A 150 -5.43 20.15 3.77
N ILE A 151 -4.63 19.40 4.53
CA ILE A 151 -3.85 18.27 4.00
C ILE A 151 -4.64 16.98 4.12
N LEU A 152 -4.94 16.57 5.36
CA LEU A 152 -5.65 15.32 5.66
C LEU A 152 -7.17 15.48 5.57
N GLN A 153 -7.69 16.70 5.74
CA GLN A 153 -9.13 16.99 5.74
C GLN A 153 -9.87 16.06 6.71
N ALA A 154 -9.38 15.98 7.96
CA ALA A 154 -9.76 14.94 8.94
C ALA A 154 -11.26 14.93 9.32
N SER A 155 -11.98 16.04 9.10
CA SER A 155 -13.44 16.07 9.29
C SER A 155 -14.17 15.25 8.22
N SER A 156 -13.63 15.14 7.01
CA SER A 156 -14.21 14.38 5.90
C SER A 156 -13.59 12.98 5.78
N TYR A 157 -12.32 12.86 6.16
CA TYR A 157 -11.56 11.60 6.14
C TYR A 157 -10.94 11.37 7.53
N PRO A 158 -11.72 10.87 8.51
CA PRO A 158 -11.28 10.77 9.90
C PRO A 158 -10.24 9.67 10.15
N THR A 159 -10.05 8.77 9.18
CA THR A 159 -9.21 7.58 9.31
C THR A 159 -8.22 7.49 8.16
N ILE A 160 -6.97 7.16 8.50
CA ILE A 160 -5.95 6.64 7.58
C ILE A 160 -5.90 5.13 7.79
N THR A 161 -5.89 4.36 6.72
CA THR A 161 -5.93 2.89 6.81
C THR A 161 -4.76 2.29 6.06
N PHE A 162 -4.01 1.40 6.71
CA PHE A 162 -3.05 0.51 6.09
C PHE A 162 -3.64 -0.89 6.05
N THR A 163 -3.79 -1.47 4.86
CA THR A 163 -4.33 -2.81 4.65
C THR A 163 -3.20 -3.73 4.17
N PRO A 164 -2.71 -4.65 5.02
CA PRO A 164 -1.69 -5.61 4.63
C PRO A 164 -2.13 -6.47 3.43
N THR A 165 -1.24 -6.68 2.46
CA THR A 165 -1.45 -7.53 1.28
C THR A 165 -0.45 -8.68 1.21
N ALA A 166 0.72 -8.55 1.85
CA ALA A 166 1.70 -9.62 1.96
C ALA A 166 2.57 -9.47 3.21
N ILE A 167 2.94 -10.60 3.80
CA ILE A 167 3.80 -10.67 5.00
C ILE A 167 5.00 -11.54 4.67
N GLN A 168 6.20 -11.07 4.99
CA GLN A 168 7.45 -11.81 4.82
C GLN A 168 8.27 -11.80 6.13
N GLY A 169 9.21 -12.73 6.24
CA GLY A 169 10.06 -12.86 7.44
C GLY A 169 9.42 -13.62 8.60
N VAL A 170 8.31 -14.31 8.33
CA VAL A 170 7.66 -15.20 9.31
C VAL A 170 8.56 -16.41 9.59
N PRO A 171 8.96 -16.64 10.85
CA PRO A 171 9.81 -17.78 11.20
C PRO A 171 9.04 -19.10 11.13
N ALA A 172 9.76 -20.22 10.96
CA ALA A 172 9.15 -21.55 10.88
C ALA A 172 8.53 -22.05 12.20
N ALA A 173 8.90 -21.43 13.33
CA ALA A 173 8.39 -21.72 14.66
C ALA A 173 8.32 -20.42 15.47
N VAL A 174 7.30 -20.29 16.31
CA VAL A 174 7.10 -19.14 17.22
C VAL A 174 6.72 -19.68 18.59
N ALA A 175 7.38 -19.15 19.63
CA ALA A 175 7.03 -19.40 21.02
C ALA A 175 6.49 -18.13 21.69
N VAL A 176 5.77 -18.30 22.79
CA VAL A 176 5.28 -17.17 23.60
C VAL A 176 6.48 -16.42 24.18
N GLY A 177 6.49 -15.10 23.99
CA GLY A 177 7.58 -14.22 24.40
C GLY A 177 8.59 -13.91 23.30
N ASP A 178 8.52 -14.58 22.14
CA ASP A 178 9.36 -14.26 20.99
C ASP A 178 9.00 -12.89 20.41
N THR A 179 10.03 -12.16 19.97
CA THR A 179 9.86 -10.94 19.18
C THR A 179 9.92 -11.28 17.70
N LEU A 180 8.84 -10.99 16.98
CA LEU A 180 8.74 -11.22 15.54
C LEU A 180 9.20 -9.97 14.77
N SER A 181 10.15 -10.14 13.85
CA SER A 181 10.53 -9.09 12.90
C SER A 181 9.96 -9.44 11.53
N LEU A 182 8.89 -8.75 11.16
CA LEU A 182 8.14 -9.00 9.92
C LEU A 182 8.34 -7.84 8.95
N GLN A 183 8.37 -8.17 7.66
CA GLN A 183 8.18 -7.20 6.59
C GLN A 183 6.73 -7.31 6.12
N VAL A 184 6.02 -6.19 6.11
CA VAL A 184 4.61 -6.13 5.74
C VAL A 184 4.46 -5.17 4.57
N THR A 185 4.00 -5.71 3.45
CA THR A 185 3.58 -4.91 2.28
C THR A 185 2.07 -4.75 2.33
N GLY A 186 1.57 -3.58 1.96
CA GLY A 186 0.14 -3.29 2.04
C GLY A 186 -0.21 -1.97 1.38
N ASP A 187 -1.50 -1.77 1.22
CA ASP A 187 -2.10 -0.59 0.63
C ASP A 187 -2.31 0.47 1.71
N LEU A 188 -1.80 1.69 1.48
CA LEU A 188 -2.01 2.83 2.37
C LEU A 188 -3.05 3.78 1.78
N ALA A 189 -4.21 3.83 2.42
CA ALA A 189 -5.30 4.75 2.09
C ALA A 189 -5.21 6.03 2.95
N ILE A 190 -4.97 7.16 2.29
CA ILE A 190 -5.04 8.50 2.88
C ILE A 190 -6.03 9.32 2.06
N ARG A 191 -7.11 9.76 2.71
CA ARG A 191 -8.26 10.39 2.04
C ARG A 191 -8.85 9.45 0.99
N GLU A 192 -8.80 9.82 -0.28
CA GLU A 192 -9.33 9.05 -1.41
C GLU A 192 -8.24 8.29 -2.17
N ILE A 193 -6.98 8.44 -1.75
CA ILE A 193 -5.83 7.91 -2.46
C ILE A 193 -5.34 6.66 -1.73
N THR A 194 -5.24 5.56 -2.46
CA THR A 194 -4.63 4.30 -2.01
C THR A 194 -3.40 4.02 -2.86
N ARG A 195 -2.29 3.66 -2.21
CA ARG A 195 -1.00 3.35 -2.84
C ARG A 195 -0.27 2.23 -2.14
#